data_AF-Q8RVR3-F1
#
_entry.id   AF-Q8RVR3-F1
#
_cell.length_a   1.000
_cell.length_b   1.000
_cell.length_c   1.000
_cell.angle_alpha   90.00
_cell.angle_beta   90.00
_cell.angle_gamma   90.00
#
_symmetry.space_group_name_H-M   'P 1'
#
loop_
_entity.id
_entity.type
_entity.pdbx_description
1 polymer ?
#
loop_
_entity_poly.entity_id
_entity_poly.type
_entity_poly.pdbx_seq_one_letter_code
_entity_poly.pdbx_strand_id
1 'polypeptide(L)'
;YRGKMFGFVHLYNGQEAVSTGFIKLLNQADCVVSTYRDHVHALSKGVPARSVMAELFGKATGCCRGQGGSMHMFSEPHNLLGGFAFIGEGIPVATGAAFAAKYRHEVLKQSSPDGLDVTLAFFGDG
;
A
#
# COMPACT_ATOMS: atom_id res chain seq x y z
N TYR A 1 -19.88 14.45 -3.02
CA TYR A 1 -19.11 14.50 -4.26
C TYR A 1 -19.58 15.70 -5.09
N ARG A 2 -18.88 16.85 -5.04
CA ARG A 2 -19.22 18.09 -5.79
C ARG A 2 -18.19 18.37 -6.90
N GLY A 3 -17.73 17.33 -7.60
CA GLY A 3 -16.66 17.44 -8.62
C GLY A 3 -15.28 17.85 -8.07
N LYS A 4 -15.04 17.67 -6.76
CA LYS A 4 -13.80 18.11 -6.10
C LYS A 4 -12.71 17.04 -6.02
N MET A 5 -13.05 15.80 -6.32
CA MET A 5 -12.10 14.69 -6.41
C MET A 5 -12.05 14.22 -7.85
N PHE A 6 -10.84 13.89 -8.30
CA PHE A 6 -10.59 13.40 -9.65
C PHE A 6 -10.71 11.86 -9.67
N GLY A 7 -11.50 11.33 -10.61
CA GLY A 7 -11.72 9.89 -10.75
C GLY A 7 -12.73 9.30 -9.78
N PHE A 8 -12.97 7.99 -9.90
CA PHE A 8 -13.89 7.25 -9.03
C PHE A 8 -13.26 6.89 -7.69
N VAL A 9 -14.07 6.94 -6.64
CA VAL A 9 -13.68 6.49 -5.30
C VAL A 9 -14.09 5.04 -5.11
N HIS A 10 -13.11 4.18 -4.90
CA HIS A 10 -13.38 2.79 -4.58
C HIS A 10 -13.52 2.64 -3.07
N LEU A 11 -14.75 2.43 -2.62
CA LEU A 11 -15.06 2.22 -1.20
C LEU A 11 -14.56 0.85 -0.74
N TYR A 12 -14.20 0.77 0.53
CA TYR A 12 -13.69 -0.45 1.17
C TYR A 12 -14.65 -0.93 2.28
N ASN A 13 -15.94 -0.60 2.13
CA ASN A 13 -16.98 -0.95 3.09
C ASN A 13 -17.18 -2.47 3.17
N GLY A 14 -17.20 -3.00 4.39
CA GLY A 14 -17.35 -4.44 4.67
C GLY A 14 -16.06 -5.25 4.57
N GLN A 15 -14.91 -4.63 4.29
CA GLN A 15 -13.60 -5.28 4.18
C GLN A 15 -12.57 -4.70 5.16
N GLU A 16 -12.95 -3.75 6.00
CA GLU A 16 -12.08 -2.95 6.86
C GLU A 16 -11.22 -3.83 7.78
N ALA A 17 -11.81 -4.93 8.27
CA ALA A 17 -11.14 -5.90 9.13
C ALA A 17 -9.98 -6.63 8.43
N VAL A 18 -10.06 -6.85 7.11
CA VAL A 18 -9.02 -7.54 6.33
C VAL A 18 -7.75 -6.70 6.34
N SER A 19 -7.86 -5.44 5.90
CA SER A 19 -6.72 -4.52 5.88
C SER A 19 -6.13 -4.29 7.26
N THR A 20 -6.95 -3.88 8.23
CA THR A 20 -6.50 -3.49 9.57
C THR A 20 -5.94 -4.68 10.33
N GLY A 21 -6.55 -5.86 10.20
CA GLY A 21 -6.16 -7.07 10.90
C GLY A 21 -4.77 -7.56 10.49
N PHE A 22 -4.53 -7.71 9.19
CA PHE A 22 -3.23 -8.19 8.70
C PHE A 22 -2.14 -7.13 8.82
N ILE A 23 -2.44 -5.87 8.47
CA ILE A 23 -1.42 -4.81 8.46
C ILE A 23 -0.91 -4.49 9.87
N LYS A 24 -1.75 -4.59 10.90
CA LYS A 24 -1.36 -4.31 12.29
C LYS A 24 -0.38 -5.35 12.87
N LEU A 25 -0.25 -6.51 12.23
CA LEU A 25 0.70 -7.56 12.62
C LEU A 25 2.07 -7.37 11.95
N LEU A 26 2.21 -6.41 11.03
CA LEU A 26 3.43 -6.14 10.30
C LEU A 26 4.36 -5.21 11.08
N ASN A 27 5.65 -5.42 10.92
CA ASN A 27 6.69 -4.47 11.30
C ASN A 27 6.71 -3.27 10.33
N GLN A 28 7.43 -2.22 10.71
CA GLN A 28 7.55 -1.03 9.86
C GLN A 28 8.28 -1.35 8.55
N ALA A 29 9.28 -2.24 8.58
CA ALA A 29 10.05 -2.66 7.42
C ALA A 29 9.25 -3.52 6.43
N ASP A 30 8.17 -4.16 6.87
CA ASP A 30 7.37 -5.03 6.02
C ASP A 30 6.57 -4.22 4.99
N CYS A 31 6.54 -4.76 3.78
CA CYS A 31 5.91 -4.13 2.63
C CYS A 31 4.44 -4.52 2.49
N VAL A 32 3.64 -3.59 1.97
CA VAL A 32 2.25 -3.85 1.55
C VAL A 32 2.07 -3.48 0.10
N VAL A 33 1.50 -4.40 -0.67
CA VAL A 33 0.95 -4.15 -2.01
C VAL A 33 -0.57 -4.25 -1.92
N SER A 34 -1.23 -3.20 -2.38
CA SER A 34 -2.68 -3.04 -2.34
C SER A 34 -3.34 -3.25 -3.72
N THR A 35 -4.66 -3.30 -3.72
CA THR A 35 -5.52 -3.20 -4.91
C THR A 35 -5.92 -1.75 -5.18
N TYR A 36 -6.82 -1.53 -6.13
CA TYR A 36 -7.50 -0.26 -6.42
C TYR A 36 -8.37 0.28 -5.27
N ARG A 37 -8.50 -0.44 -4.14
CA ARG A 37 -9.20 -0.01 -2.91
C ARG A 37 -8.21 0.35 -1.80
N ASP A 38 -7.15 1.06 -2.15
CA ASP A 38 -5.94 1.23 -1.33
C ASP A 38 -6.04 2.21 -0.16
N HIS A 39 -7.08 3.06 -0.09
CA HIS A 39 -7.13 4.12 0.92
C HIS A 39 -7.03 3.57 2.35
N VAL A 40 -7.78 2.51 2.65
CA VAL A 40 -7.80 1.92 3.99
C VAL A 40 -6.50 1.17 4.27
N HIS A 41 -5.85 0.61 3.23
CA HIS A 41 -4.55 -0.05 3.36
C HIS A 41 -3.46 0.98 3.65
N ALA A 42 -3.49 2.13 2.98
CA ALA A 42 -2.60 3.26 3.24
C ALA A 42 -2.78 3.80 4.67
N LEU A 43 -4.02 4.01 5.10
CA LEU A 43 -4.31 4.40 6.49
C LEU A 43 -3.81 3.35 7.49
N SER A 44 -4.01 2.06 7.20
CA SER A 44 -3.59 0.96 8.07
C SER A 44 -2.07 0.86 8.18
N LYS A 45 -1.30 1.14 7.11
CA LYS A 45 0.17 1.24 7.16
C LYS A 45 0.68 2.56 7.75
N GLY A 46 -0.21 3.41 8.24
CA GLY A 46 0.15 4.63 8.97
C GLY A 46 0.29 5.87 8.11
N VAL A 47 -0.04 5.82 6.81
CA VAL A 47 -0.04 7.02 5.98
C VAL A 47 -1.05 8.02 6.58
N PRO A 48 -0.65 9.26 6.89
CA PRO A 48 -1.53 10.20 7.57
C PRO A 48 -2.81 10.45 6.78
N ALA A 49 -3.97 10.42 7.46
CA ALA A 49 -5.26 10.63 6.83
C ALA A 49 -5.33 11.95 6.04
N ARG A 50 -4.64 13.00 6.50
CA ARG A 50 -4.52 14.26 5.76
C ARG A 50 -3.81 14.11 4.41
N SER A 51 -2.78 13.26 4.35
CA SER A 51 -2.04 12.97 3.11
C SER A 51 -2.90 12.14 2.14
N VAL A 52 -3.59 11.11 2.66
CA VAL A 52 -4.55 10.31 1.89
C VAL A 52 -5.65 11.20 1.28
N MET A 53 -6.24 12.07 2.10
CA MET A 53 -7.26 13.02 1.64
C MET A 53 -6.68 14.07 0.67
N ALA A 54 -5.44 14.51 0.85
CA ALA A 54 -4.80 15.41 -0.10
C ALA A 54 -4.60 14.74 -1.47
N GLU A 55 -4.19 13.47 -1.47
CA GLU A 55 -4.02 12.66 -2.69
C GLU A 55 -5.34 12.50 -3.45
N LEU A 56 -6.41 12.14 -2.74
CA LEU A 56 -7.77 12.01 -3.28
C LEU A 56 -8.28 13.28 -3.99
N PHE A 57 -7.82 14.45 -3.52
CA PHE A 57 -8.20 15.75 -4.07
C PHE A 57 -7.17 16.31 -5.05
N GLY A 58 -6.17 15.51 -5.48
CA GLY A 58 -5.16 15.91 -6.45
C GLY A 58 -4.22 17.01 -5.95
N LYS A 59 -3.99 17.10 -4.65
CA LYS A 59 -3.12 18.14 -4.06
C LYS A 59 -1.68 17.68 -4.02
N ALA A 60 -0.75 18.61 -4.22
CA ALA A 60 0.70 18.37 -4.13
C ALA A 60 1.16 17.84 -2.75
N THR A 61 0.37 18.04 -1.69
CA THR A 61 0.61 17.51 -0.35
C THR A 61 0.08 16.07 -0.15
N GLY A 62 -0.40 15.42 -1.21
CA GLY A 62 -0.75 14.00 -1.19
C GLY A 62 0.47 13.10 -1.12
N CYS A 63 0.28 11.83 -0.75
CA CYS A 63 1.40 10.87 -0.62
C CYS A 63 2.11 10.61 -1.95
N CYS A 64 1.42 10.78 -3.08
CA CYS A 64 1.95 10.72 -4.44
C CYS A 64 1.91 12.08 -5.14
N ARG A 65 1.87 13.18 -4.36
CA ARG A 65 1.79 14.56 -4.86
C ARG A 65 0.54 14.82 -5.73
N GLY A 66 -0.54 14.10 -5.49
CA GLY A 66 -1.83 14.27 -6.18
C GLY A 66 -1.89 13.61 -7.57
N GLN A 67 -0.89 12.80 -7.93
CA GLN A 67 -0.82 12.11 -9.22
C GLN A 67 -1.46 10.72 -9.20
N GLY A 68 -1.55 10.10 -8.02
CA GLY A 68 -2.05 8.75 -7.86
C GLY A 68 -3.57 8.67 -7.66
N GLY A 69 -4.17 9.71 -7.07
CA GLY A 69 -5.61 9.79 -6.87
C GLY A 69 -6.15 8.63 -6.01
N SER A 70 -7.28 8.06 -6.42
CA SER A 70 -8.01 7.05 -5.63
C SER A 70 -7.55 5.60 -5.85
N MET A 71 -6.62 5.32 -6.77
CA MET A 71 -6.25 3.94 -7.10
C MET A 71 -4.75 3.66 -7.06
N HIS A 72 -3.93 4.70 -6.83
CA HIS A 72 -2.47 4.60 -6.91
C HIS A 72 -1.79 5.32 -5.73
N MET A 73 -2.22 5.01 -4.51
CA MET A 73 -1.55 5.46 -3.30
C MET A 73 -0.26 4.68 -3.09
N PHE A 74 0.83 5.40 -2.93
CA PHE A 74 2.17 4.91 -2.68
C PHE A 74 2.77 5.70 -1.52
N SER A 75 3.60 5.05 -0.71
CA SER A 75 4.35 5.74 0.33
C SER A 75 5.58 4.94 0.74
N GLU A 76 6.74 5.37 0.27
CA GLU A 76 8.04 4.81 0.65
C GLU A 76 8.29 4.83 2.17
N PRO A 77 8.02 5.92 2.93
CA PRO A 77 8.23 5.92 4.39
C PRO A 77 7.41 4.89 5.18
N HIS A 78 6.33 4.38 4.59
CA HIS A 78 5.39 3.44 5.21
C HIS A 78 5.48 2.04 4.59
N ASN A 79 6.45 1.81 3.69
CA ASN A 79 6.58 0.60 2.88
C ASN A 79 5.26 0.17 2.20
N LEU A 80 4.48 1.16 1.77
CA LEU A 80 3.31 0.95 0.91
C LEU A 80 3.77 1.05 -0.54
N LEU A 81 3.88 -0.10 -1.19
CA LEU A 81 4.43 -0.24 -2.55
C LEU A 81 3.46 0.18 -3.65
N GLY A 82 2.20 0.46 -3.32
CA GLY A 82 1.24 0.98 -4.28
C GLY A 82 -0.15 0.35 -4.17
N GLY A 83 -1.15 1.12 -4.56
CA GLY A 83 -2.39 0.60 -5.13
C GLY A 83 -2.25 0.42 -6.64
N PHE A 84 -2.83 -0.66 -7.14
CA PHE A 84 -2.79 -1.01 -8.56
C PHE A 84 -4.20 -1.07 -9.13
N ALA A 85 -4.41 -0.38 -10.24
CA ALA A 85 -5.70 -0.33 -10.93
C ALA A 85 -5.99 -1.63 -11.69
N PHE A 86 -4.96 -2.29 -12.22
CA PHE A 86 -5.12 -3.55 -12.93
C PHE A 86 -5.14 -4.73 -11.95
N ILE A 87 -6.11 -5.62 -12.15
CA ILE A 87 -6.27 -6.82 -11.33
C ILE A 87 -5.06 -7.72 -11.53
N GLY A 88 -4.43 -8.13 -10.42
CA GLY A 88 -3.26 -9.02 -10.42
C GLY A 88 -1.91 -8.34 -10.64
N GLU A 89 -1.87 -7.05 -11.02
CA GLU A 89 -0.61 -6.32 -11.27
C GLU A 89 0.30 -6.27 -10.02
N GLY A 90 -0.29 -6.16 -8.84
CA GLY A 90 0.45 -6.12 -7.59
C GLY A 90 1.13 -7.43 -7.18
N ILE A 91 0.69 -8.58 -7.71
CA ILE A 91 1.22 -9.90 -7.35
C ILE A 91 2.71 -10.06 -7.72
N PRO A 92 3.15 -9.79 -8.97
CA PRO A 92 4.57 -9.86 -9.31
C PRO A 92 5.39 -8.79 -8.58
N VAL A 93 4.84 -7.60 -8.31
CA VAL A 93 5.51 -6.55 -7.52
C VAL A 93 5.80 -7.05 -6.10
N ALA A 94 4.80 -7.62 -5.44
CA ALA A 94 4.94 -8.18 -4.10
C ALA A 94 5.95 -9.34 -4.06
N THR A 95 5.90 -10.22 -5.07
CA THR A 95 6.85 -11.33 -5.21
C THR A 95 8.29 -10.82 -5.34
N GLY A 96 8.51 -9.78 -6.14
CA GLY A 96 9.82 -9.14 -6.29
C GLY A 96 10.33 -8.52 -4.99
N ALA A 97 9.46 -7.83 -4.24
CA ALA A 97 9.81 -7.26 -2.94
C ALA A 97 10.16 -8.33 -1.90
N ALA A 98 9.37 -9.42 -1.82
CA ALA A 98 9.67 -10.55 -0.95
C ALA A 98 10.98 -11.25 -1.33
N PHE A 99 11.25 -11.42 -2.63
CA PHE A 99 12.52 -11.95 -3.10
C PHE A 99 13.70 -11.05 -2.73
N ALA A 100 13.56 -9.73 -2.86
CA ALA A 100 14.59 -8.79 -2.47
C ALA A 100 14.91 -8.86 -0.97
N ALA A 101 13.89 -8.98 -0.10
CA ALA A 101 14.07 -9.18 1.34
C ALA A 101 14.84 -10.48 1.63
N LYS A 102 14.42 -11.59 1.01
CA LYS A 102 15.12 -12.89 1.12
C LYS A 102 16.56 -12.81 0.65
N TYR A 103 16.82 -12.17 -0.49
CA TYR A 103 18.16 -12.04 -1.06
C TYR A 103 19.09 -11.20 -0.17
N ARG A 104 18.59 -10.10 0.40
CA ARG A 104 19.35 -9.27 1.36
C ARG A 104 19.76 -10.09 2.59
N HIS A 105 18.84 -10.89 3.11
CA HIS A 105 19.10 -11.72 4.28
C HIS A 105 20.07 -12.87 3.97
N GLU A 106 19.78 -13.70 2.97
CA GLU A 106 20.50 -14.95 2.72
C GLU A 106 21.81 -14.76 1.95
N VAL A 107 21.84 -13.84 0.97
CA VAL A 107 22.98 -13.68 0.06
C VAL A 107 23.85 -12.51 0.49
N LEU A 108 23.25 -11.36 0.77
CA LEU A 108 24.01 -10.16 1.18
C LEU A 108 24.34 -10.15 2.68
N LYS A 109 23.81 -11.11 3.45
CA LYS A 109 24.03 -11.24 4.91
C LYS A 109 23.70 -9.95 5.67
N GLN A 110 22.71 -9.21 5.21
CA GLN A 110 22.19 -8.03 5.90
C GLN A 110 21.18 -8.51 6.95
N SER A 111 21.44 -8.20 8.20
CA SER A 111 20.54 -8.53 9.31
C SER A 111 19.60 -7.36 9.58
N SER A 112 18.29 -7.63 9.60
CA SER A 112 17.30 -6.71 10.16
C SER A 112 17.03 -7.12 11.62
N PRO A 113 16.89 -6.15 12.55
CA PRO A 113 16.64 -6.44 13.97
C PRO A 113 15.35 -7.23 14.21
N ASP A 114 14.37 -7.09 13.32
CA ASP A 114 13.05 -7.70 13.44
C ASP A 114 12.93 -9.05 12.69
N GLY A 115 14.05 -9.58 12.19
CA GLY A 115 14.10 -10.83 11.44
C GLY A 115 14.01 -10.64 9.93
N LEU A 116 13.34 -11.55 9.23
CA LEU A 116 13.16 -11.45 7.78
C LEU A 116 11.96 -10.57 7.46
N ASP A 117 12.18 -9.44 6.77
CA ASP A 117 11.10 -8.57 6.30
C ASP A 117 10.17 -9.34 5.35
N VAL A 118 8.86 -9.18 5.53
CA VAL A 118 7.84 -9.84 4.71
C VAL A 118 7.09 -8.85 3.82
N THR A 119 6.40 -9.37 2.81
CA THR A 119 5.53 -8.57 1.95
C THR A 119 4.13 -9.16 1.92
N LEU A 120 3.13 -8.33 2.20
CA LEU A 120 1.72 -8.67 2.12
C LEU A 120 1.16 -8.21 0.76
N ALA A 121 0.55 -9.14 0.02
CA ALA A 121 -0.10 -8.86 -1.26
C ALA A 121 -1.62 -9.04 -1.12
N PHE A 122 -2.38 -7.96 -1.26
CA PHE A 122 -3.84 -8.05 -1.32
C PHE A 122 -4.32 -8.19 -2.76
N PHE A 123 -5.26 -9.10 -2.99
CA PHE A 123 -5.94 -9.29 -4.26
C PHE A 123 -7.37 -9.80 -4.04
N GLY A 124 -8.24 -9.57 -5.02
CA GLY A 124 -9.62 -10.08 -5.03
C GLY A 124 -9.72 -11.48 -5.64
N ASP A 125 -10.87 -12.10 -5.50
CA ASP A 125 -11.20 -13.44 -6.00
C ASP A 125 -11.48 -13.51 -7.52
N GLY A 126 -11.93 -12.41 -8.14
CA GLY A 126 -12.12 -12.30 -9.60
C GLY A 126 -13.39 -11.59 -9.99
#